data_AF-A0A534BAY4-F1
#
_entry.id   AF-A0A534BAY4-F1
#
_cell.length_a   1.000
_cell.length_b   1.000
_cell.length_c   1.000
_cell.angle_alpha   90.00
_cell.angle_beta   90.00
_cell.angle_gamma   90.00
#
_symmetry.space_group_name_H-M   'P 1'
#
loop_
_entity.id
_entity.type
_entity.pdbx_description
1 polymer ?
#
loop_
_entity_poly.entity_id
_entity_poly.type
_entity_poly.pdbx_seq_one_letter_code
_entity_poly.pdbx_strand_id
1 'polypeptide(L)'
;DPVTRAQFRLALYRIERDWYSLVQQIEQEPDKKQGVKLKKILRDTILQSAELFKVKPYFLSDEFSLVDATIAPVLWRLPYYEIDVPPQAQPILKYASLVFSRPAFREGLSEKEQEMRLL
;
A
#
# COMPACT_ATOMS: atom_id res chain seq x y z
N ASP A 1 -13.80 19.98 2.03
CA ASP A 1 -13.16 21.32 1.95
C ASP A 1 -12.05 21.33 0.87
N PRO A 2 -11.74 22.45 0.18
CA PRO A 2 -10.66 22.55 -0.81
C PRO A 2 -9.27 22.13 -0.32
N VAL A 3 -8.94 22.38 0.96
CA VAL A 3 -7.67 22.00 1.59
C VAL A 3 -7.55 20.48 1.68
N THR A 4 -8.57 19.79 2.18
CA THR A 4 -8.59 18.31 2.22
C THR A 4 -8.41 17.71 0.83
N ARG A 5 -9.07 18.28 -0.19
CA ARG A 5 -8.91 17.83 -1.58
C ARG A 5 -7.50 18.04 -2.10
N ALA A 6 -6.85 19.14 -1.74
CA ALA A 6 -5.45 19.37 -2.10
C ALA A 6 -4.50 18.38 -1.41
N GLN A 7 -4.73 18.09 -0.13
CA GLN A 7 -3.96 17.08 0.62
C GLN A 7 -4.11 15.69 0.02
N PHE A 8 -5.33 15.28 -0.36
CA PHE A 8 -5.56 13.99 -1.01
C PHE A 8 -4.86 13.90 -2.37
N ARG A 9 -4.95 14.93 -3.21
CA ARG A 9 -4.22 14.96 -4.49
C ARG A 9 -2.71 14.85 -4.30
N LEU A 10 -2.16 15.52 -3.28
CA LEU A 10 -0.75 15.41 -2.96
C LEU A 10 -0.38 14.01 -2.47
N ALA A 11 -1.21 13.39 -1.64
CA ALA A 11 -1.01 12.02 -1.18
C ALA A 11 -1.01 11.03 -2.36
N LEU A 12 -2.02 11.11 -3.23
CA LEU A 12 -2.13 10.30 -4.45
C LEU A 12 -0.88 10.45 -5.33
N TYR A 13 -0.44 11.68 -5.60
CA TYR A 13 0.76 11.94 -6.38
C TYR A 13 2.02 11.29 -5.77
N ARG A 14 2.17 11.38 -4.44
CA ARG A 14 3.31 10.77 -3.74
C ARG A 14 3.25 9.25 -3.78
N ILE A 15 2.08 8.64 -3.58
CA ILE A 15 1.93 7.18 -3.64
C ILE A 15 2.22 6.67 -5.05
N GLU A 16 1.70 7.34 -6.08
CA GLU A 16 1.98 7.00 -7.48
C GLU A 16 3.49 7.04 -7.77
N ARG A 17 4.11 8.18 -7.44
CA ARG A 17 5.53 8.42 -7.73
C ARG A 17 6.45 7.53 -6.90
N ASP A 18 6.17 7.34 -5.62
CA ASP A 18 7.12 6.75 -4.69
C ASP A 18 6.87 5.25 -4.47
N TRP A 19 5.64 4.76 -4.65
CA TRP A 19 5.28 3.35 -4.41
C TRP A 19 5.04 2.62 -5.72
N TYR A 20 4.13 3.12 -6.56
CA TYR A 20 3.79 2.44 -7.82
C TYR A 20 4.96 2.40 -8.79
N SER A 21 5.81 3.43 -8.83
CA SER A 21 7.05 3.37 -9.62
C SER A 21 7.99 2.25 -9.18
N LEU A 22 8.08 1.95 -7.88
CA LEU A 22 8.89 0.85 -7.35
C LEU A 22 8.23 -0.50 -7.62
N VAL A 23 6.90 -0.59 -7.48
CA VAL A 23 6.14 -1.79 -7.83
C VAL A 23 6.37 -2.16 -9.30
N GLN A 24 6.24 -1.19 -10.21
CA GLN A 24 6.47 -1.41 -11.63
C GLN A 24 7.90 -1.90 -11.90
N GLN A 25 8.90 -1.30 -11.24
CA GLN A 25 10.29 -1.74 -11.36
C GLN A 25 10.48 -3.17 -10.82
N ILE A 26 9.88 -3.52 -9.68
CA ILE A 26 9.95 -4.88 -9.10
C ILE A 26 9.36 -5.91 -10.06
N GLU A 27 8.22 -5.61 -10.69
CA GLU A 27 7.55 -6.53 -11.60
C GLU A 27 8.29 -6.74 -12.93
N GLN A 28 9.11 -5.77 -13.33
CA GLN A 28 9.86 -5.80 -14.59
C GLN A 28 11.32 -6.22 -14.41
N GLU A 29 11.83 -6.34 -13.18
CA GLU A 29 13.24 -6.58 -12.91
C GLU A 29 13.61 -8.08 -13.02
N PRO A 30 14.36 -8.51 -14.06
CA PRO A 30 14.79 -9.89 -14.18
C PRO A 30 15.98 -10.24 -13.25
N ASP A 31 16.76 -9.27 -12.79
CA ASP A 31 17.91 -9.52 -11.92
C ASP A 31 17.46 -9.69 -10.46
N LYS A 32 17.68 -10.88 -9.91
CA LYS A 32 17.28 -11.20 -8.53
C LYS A 32 17.93 -10.28 -7.48
N LYS A 33 19.19 -9.87 -7.65
CA LYS A 33 19.88 -9.03 -6.66
C LYS A 33 19.32 -7.61 -6.68
N GLN A 34 19.04 -7.07 -7.86
CA GLN A 34 18.42 -5.77 -8.03
C GLN A 34 16.96 -5.78 -7.54
N GLY A 35 16.22 -6.86 -7.81
CA GLY A 35 14.87 -7.07 -7.27
C GLY A 35 14.84 -7.02 -5.73
N VAL A 36 15.79 -7.67 -5.04
CA VAL A 36 15.91 -7.59 -3.57
C VAL A 36 16.13 -6.15 -3.09
N LYS A 37 16.96 -5.36 -3.80
CA LYS A 37 17.17 -3.95 -3.45
C LYS A 37 15.90 -3.13 -3.63
N LEU A 38 15.18 -3.29 -4.73
CA LEU A 38 13.93 -2.57 -5.01
C LEU A 38 12.86 -2.90 -3.98
N LYS A 39 12.67 -4.19 -3.66
CA LYS A 39 11.77 -4.66 -2.60
C LYS A 39 12.10 -4.02 -1.24
N LYS A 40 13.39 -3.94 -0.89
CA LYS A 40 13.84 -3.25 0.33
C LYS A 40 13.50 -1.76 0.31
N ILE A 41 13.72 -1.07 -0.81
CA ILE A 41 13.39 0.35 -0.95
C ILE A 41 11.88 0.56 -0.79
N LEU A 42 11.04 -0.25 -1.44
CA LEU A 42 9.59 -0.16 -1.31
C LEU A 42 9.15 -0.35 0.15
N ARG A 43 9.68 -1.39 0.82
CA ARG A 43 9.41 -1.62 2.24
C ARG A 43 9.78 -0.40 3.08
N ASP A 44 11.01 0.09 2.94
CA ASP A 44 11.52 1.19 3.76
C ASP A 44 10.73 2.49 3.49
N THR A 45 10.29 2.74 2.24
CA THR A 45 9.41 3.85 1.85
C THR A 45 8.02 3.74 2.50
N ILE A 46 7.43 2.55 2.54
CA ILE A 46 6.14 2.31 3.22
C ILE A 46 6.29 2.51 4.74
N LEU A 47 7.40 2.04 5.33
CA LEU A 47 7.65 2.21 6.76
C LEU A 47 7.84 3.67 7.17
N GLN A 48 8.43 4.50 6.30
CA GLN A 48 8.56 5.94 6.55
C GLN A 48 7.22 6.66 6.67
N SER A 49 6.12 6.11 6.12
CA SER A 49 4.78 6.68 6.26
C SER A 49 3.98 6.09 7.43
N ALA A 50 4.57 5.22 8.26
CA ALA A 50 3.88 4.53 9.35
C ALA A 50 3.15 5.46 10.33
N GLU A 51 3.71 6.62 10.65
CA GLU A 51 3.05 7.60 11.54
C GLU A 51 1.78 8.19 10.93
N LEU A 52 1.69 8.31 9.60
CA LEU A 52 0.49 8.83 8.92
C LEU A 52 -0.71 7.90 9.08
N PHE A 53 -0.48 6.59 9.16
CA PHE A 53 -1.52 5.59 9.41
C PHE A 53 -2.07 5.64 10.84
N LYS A 54 -1.43 6.36 11.77
CA LYS A 54 -1.92 6.55 13.14
C LYS A 54 -2.83 7.77 13.30
N VAL A 55 -2.79 8.70 12.35
CA VAL A 55 -3.46 10.01 12.49
C VAL A 55 -4.98 9.87 12.43
N LYS A 56 -5.47 9.00 11.55
CA LYS A 56 -6.89 8.82 11.25
C LYS A 56 -7.18 7.34 10.91
N PRO A 57 -8.44 6.87 11.03
CA PRO A 57 -8.80 5.50 10.68
C PRO A 57 -8.50 5.14 9.22
N TYR A 58 -8.78 6.06 8.29
CA TYR A 58 -8.40 5.99 6.89
C TYR A 58 -7.27 6.99 6.60
N PHE A 59 -6.56 6.84 5.49
CA PHE A 59 -5.35 7.61 5.24
C PHE A 59 -5.67 9.11 5.10
N LEU A 60 -5.27 9.89 6.10
CA LEU A 60 -5.57 11.33 6.24
C LEU A 60 -7.08 11.67 6.33
N SER A 61 -7.95 10.71 6.65
CA SER A 61 -9.40 10.88 6.61
C SER A 61 -10.15 10.05 7.65
N ASP A 62 -11.25 10.58 8.20
CA ASP A 62 -12.18 9.80 9.03
C ASP A 62 -13.06 8.84 8.19
N GLU A 63 -13.15 9.09 6.88
CA GLU A 63 -13.94 8.30 5.92
C GLU A 63 -13.06 7.70 4.83
N PHE A 64 -13.44 6.52 4.32
CA PHE A 64 -12.75 5.87 3.21
C PHE A 64 -12.75 6.76 1.96
N SER A 65 -11.61 6.84 1.28
CA SER A 65 -11.40 7.73 0.14
C SER A 65 -10.68 7.04 -1.02
N LEU A 66 -10.52 7.77 -2.12
CA LEU A 66 -9.70 7.33 -3.25
C LEU A 66 -8.25 7.05 -2.84
N VAL A 67 -7.71 7.79 -1.85
CA VAL A 67 -6.34 7.56 -1.37
C VAL A 67 -6.20 6.15 -0.81
N ASP A 68 -7.20 5.67 -0.07
CA ASP A 68 -7.21 4.33 0.49
C ASP A 68 -7.34 3.25 -0.57
N ALA A 69 -8.22 3.48 -1.56
CA ALA A 69 -8.37 2.61 -2.72
C ALA A 69 -7.07 2.50 -3.53
N THR A 70 -6.22 3.54 -3.52
CA THR A 70 -4.91 3.55 -4.16
C THR A 70 -3.83 2.87 -3.30
N ILE A 71 -3.87 2.98 -1.97
CA ILE A 71 -2.88 2.34 -1.09
C ILE A 71 -3.10 0.81 -1.01
N ALA A 72 -4.36 0.39 -0.92
CA ALA A 72 -4.72 -0.98 -0.60
C ALA A 72 -4.15 -2.05 -1.56
N PRO A 73 -4.16 -1.87 -2.90
CA PRO A 73 -3.60 -2.85 -3.83
C PRO A 73 -2.12 -3.12 -3.62
N VAL A 74 -1.32 -2.10 -3.25
CA VAL A 74 0.11 -2.24 -2.95
C VAL A 74 0.29 -3.03 -1.66
N LEU A 75 -0.43 -2.66 -0.60
CA LEU A 75 -0.36 -3.37 0.69
C LEU A 75 -0.84 -4.82 0.57
N TRP A 76 -1.82 -5.09 -0.29
CA TRP A 76 -2.32 -6.44 -0.55
C TRP A 76 -1.23 -7.34 -1.11
N ARG A 77 -0.42 -6.83 -2.03
CA ARG A 77 0.62 -7.57 -2.77
C ARG A 77 1.96 -7.71 -2.05
N LEU A 78 2.16 -7.09 -0.89
CA LEU A 78 3.45 -7.17 -0.19
C LEU A 78 3.93 -8.62 0.04
N PRO A 79 3.09 -9.58 0.50
CA PRO A 79 3.53 -10.97 0.65
C PRO A 79 3.92 -11.62 -0.68
N TYR A 80 3.19 -11.34 -1.76
CA TYR A 80 3.52 -11.81 -3.11
C TYR A 80 4.88 -11.28 -3.61
N TYR A 81 5.24 -10.05 -3.22
CA TYR A 81 6.58 -9.52 -3.48
C TYR A 81 7.64 -9.99 -2.46
N GLU A 82 7.30 -10.91 -1.54
CA GLU A 82 8.18 -11.36 -0.45
C GLU A 82 8.65 -10.19 0.45
N ILE A 83 7.78 -9.21 0.64
CA ILE A 83 8.02 -8.05 1.50
C ILE A 83 7.28 -8.23 2.81
N ASP A 84 8.05 -8.58 3.84
CA ASP A 84 7.52 -8.65 5.21
C ASP A 84 7.40 -7.25 5.82
N VAL A 85 6.24 -7.00 6.42
CA VAL A 85 5.97 -5.81 7.23
C VAL A 85 6.30 -6.16 8.69
N PRO A 86 7.33 -5.56 9.28
CA PRO A 86 7.81 -5.96 10.60
C PRO A 86 6.82 -5.50 11.71
N PRO A 87 6.88 -6.09 12.91
CA PRO A 87 5.89 -5.83 13.98
C PRO A 87 5.74 -4.35 14.37
N GLN A 88 6.80 -3.55 14.26
CA GLN A 88 6.75 -2.10 14.50
C GLN A 88 5.84 -1.33 13.54
N ALA A 89 5.47 -1.92 12.40
CA ALA A 89 4.51 -1.38 11.45
C ALA A 89 3.07 -1.82 11.71
N GLN A 90 2.76 -2.16 12.97
CA GLN A 90 1.40 -2.46 13.43
C GLN A 90 0.32 -1.46 12.95
N PRO A 91 0.56 -0.12 12.89
CA PRO A 91 -0.44 0.81 12.36
C PRO A 91 -0.81 0.53 10.90
N ILE A 92 0.19 0.22 10.06
CA ILE A 92 -0.01 -0.13 8.65
C ILE A 92 -0.82 -1.42 8.54
N LEU A 93 -0.48 -2.43 9.35
CA LEU A 93 -1.20 -3.71 9.35
C LEU A 93 -2.66 -3.57 9.80
N LYS A 94 -2.91 -2.77 10.84
CA LYS A 94 -4.27 -2.46 11.31
C LYS A 94 -5.09 -1.75 10.24
N TYR A 95 -4.49 -0.72 9.62
CA TYR A 95 -5.10 0.01 8.51
C TYR A 95 -5.42 -0.93 7.33
N ALA A 96 -4.46 -1.75 6.91
CA ALA A 96 -4.62 -2.69 5.81
C ALA A 96 -5.77 -3.67 6.09
N SER A 97 -5.84 -4.22 7.31
CA SER A 97 -6.93 -5.09 7.73
C SER A 97 -8.30 -4.40 7.67
N LEU A 98 -8.39 -3.13 8.08
CA LEU A 98 -9.63 -2.34 8.01
C LEU A 98 -10.08 -2.13 6.56
N VAL A 99 -9.15 -1.84 5.64
CA VAL A 99 -9.49 -1.65 4.23
C VAL A 99 -9.86 -2.98 3.57
N PHE A 100 -9.10 -4.05 3.82
CA PHE A 100 -9.34 -5.39 3.26
C PHE A 100 -10.62 -6.06 3.78
N SER A 101 -11.14 -5.64 4.94
CA SER A 101 -12.41 -6.13 5.44
C SER A 101 -13.64 -5.54 4.75
N ARG A 102 -13.48 -4.49 3.94
CA ARG A 102 -14.60 -3.86 3.23
C ARG A 102 -15.13 -4.79 2.13
N PRO A 103 -16.46 -4.99 2.02
CA PRO A 103 -17.05 -5.82 0.96
C PRO A 103 -16.58 -5.41 -0.44
N ALA A 104 -16.61 -4.11 -0.74
CA ALA A 104 -16.18 -3.58 -2.02
C ALA A 104 -14.70 -3.87 -2.36
N PHE A 105 -13.82 -3.97 -1.35
CA PHE A 105 -12.44 -4.38 -1.60
C PHE A 105 -12.38 -5.85 -1.97
N ARG A 106 -13.03 -6.72 -1.17
CA ARG A 106 -13.04 -8.18 -1.39
C ARG A 106 -13.67 -8.57 -2.72
N GLU A 107 -14.79 -7.96 -3.06
CA GLU A 107 -15.50 -8.16 -4.33
C GLU A 107 -14.73 -7.58 -5.52
N GLY A 108 -13.87 -6.59 -5.28
CA GLY A 108 -13.02 -6.00 -6.31
C GLY A 108 -11.76 -6.80 -6.64
N LEU A 109 -11.40 -7.81 -5.84
CA LEU A 109 -10.24 -8.66 -6.11
C LEU A 109 -10.56 -9.68 -7.20
N SER A 110 -9.75 -9.68 -8.26
CA SER A 110 -9.72 -10.78 -9.24
C SER A 110 -9.22 -12.08 -8.60
N GLU A 111 -9.53 -13.23 -9.23
CA GLU A 111 -9.04 -14.55 -8.79
C GLU A 111 -7.51 -14.56 -8.60
N LYS A 112 -6.77 -14.01 -9.56
CA LYS A 112 -5.31 -13.88 -9.50
C LYS A 112 -4.83 -13.08 -8.28
N GLU A 113 -5.55 -12.01 -7.93
CA GLU A 113 -5.19 -11.21 -6.75
C GLU A 113 -5.53 -11.93 -5.45
N GLN A 114 -6.60 -12.73 -5.41
CA GLN A 114 -6.91 -13.55 -4.24
C GLN A 114 -5.83 -14.61 -4.01
N GLU A 115 -5.38 -15.27 -5.08
CA GLU A 115 -4.29 -16.27 -5.04
C GLU A 115 -2.97 -15.72 -4.48
N MET A 116 -2.68 -14.43 -4.68
CA MET A 116 -1.49 -13.76 -4.13
C MET A 116 -1.36 -13.81 -2.60
N ARG A 117 -2.43 -14.18 -1.88
CA ARG A 117 -2.43 -14.35 -0.41
C ARG A 117 -2.79 -15.75 0.07
N LEU A 118 -2.98 -16.71 -0.84
CA LEU A 118 -3.22 -18.11 -0.52
C LEU A 118 -1.94 -18.96 -0.55
N LEU A 119 -0.86 -18.40 -1.11
CA LEU A 119 0.49 -18.98 -1.17
C LEU A 119 1.35 -18.51 0.02
#